data_AF-A0A356GT87-F1
#
_entry.id   AF-A0A356GT87-F1
#
_cell.length_a   1.000
_cell.length_b   1.000
_cell.length_c   1.000
_cell.angle_alpha   90.00
_cell.angle_beta   90.00
_cell.angle_gamma   90.00
#
_symmetry.space_group_name_H-M   'P 1'
#
loop_
_entity.id
_entity.type
_entity.pdbx_description
1 polymer ?
#
loop_
_entity_poly.entity_id
_entity_poly.type
_entity_poly.pdbx_seq_one_letter_code
_entity_poly.pdbx_strand_id
1 'polypeptide(L)'
;QVTQLHIEMDEACIGLIALRQPAAVDIRFIAAAMKINTDMERIGDQAINITERAESLLAVPTLKPLIDIPRMADIAQEMLKDALDAFVNGDDELAYRTILRDDTVDQLKDQVFRELLTFMMSDPTTIPRAMDLILVSRHLERIADHTTNICEDVIFMVKGKDVRHRGPLA
;
A
#
# COMPACT_ATOMS: atom_id res chain seq x y z
N GLN A 1 16.90 2.77 6.66
CA GLN A 1 16.23 3.66 7.64
C GLN A 1 14.88 3.09 8.06
N VAL A 2 13.98 2.74 7.12
CA VAL A 2 12.66 2.13 7.43
C VAL A 2 12.78 0.85 8.28
N THR A 3 13.64 -0.09 7.90
CA THR A 3 13.86 -1.34 8.68
C THR A 3 14.30 -1.09 10.12
N GLN A 4 15.11 -0.05 10.36
CA GLN A 4 15.58 0.27 11.71
C GLN A 4 14.43 0.84 12.56
N LEU A 5 13.62 1.73 11.99
CA LEU A 5 12.42 2.26 12.65
C LEU A 5 11.41 1.15 12.94
N HIS A 6 11.29 0.15 12.06
CA HIS A 6 10.44 -1.01 12.29
C HIS A 6 10.84 -1.76 13.57
N ILE A 7 12.13 -2.07 13.73
CA ILE A 7 12.66 -2.77 14.92
C ILE A 7 12.41 -1.94 16.18
N GLU A 8 12.71 -0.64 16.15
CA GLU A 8 12.53 0.26 17.29
C GLU A 8 11.06 0.35 17.75
N MET A 9 10.13 0.38 16.79
CA MET A 9 8.71 0.43 17.06
C MET A 9 8.18 -0.89 17.67
N ASP A 10 8.65 -2.04 17.17
CA ASP A 10 8.30 -3.34 17.73
C ASP A 10 8.82 -3.50 19.16
N GLU A 11 10.06 -3.10 19.42
CA GLU A 11 10.65 -3.10 20.76
C GLU A 11 9.86 -2.21 21.73
N ALA A 12 9.45 -1.01 21.29
CA ALA A 12 8.62 -0.12 22.08
C ALA A 12 7.24 -0.73 22.41
N CYS A 13 6.60 -1.37 21.43
CA CYS A 13 5.31 -2.05 21.62
C CYS A 13 5.41 -3.21 22.62
N ILE A 14 6.42 -4.07 22.47
CA ILE A 14 6.69 -5.19 23.39
C ILE A 14 6.99 -4.66 24.80
N GLY A 15 7.80 -3.60 24.90
CA GLY A 15 8.11 -2.94 26.16
C GLY A 15 6.87 -2.41 26.87
N LEU A 16 5.94 -1.77 26.15
CA LEU A 16 4.66 -1.31 26.70
C LEU A 16 3.81 -2.46 27.23
N ILE A 17 3.72 -3.57 26.49
CA ILE A 17 2.97 -4.76 26.92
C ILE A 17 3.58 -5.31 28.21
N ALA A 18 4.90 -5.52 28.23
CA ALA A 18 5.61 -6.12 29.34
C ALA A 18 5.56 -5.27 30.62
N LEU A 19 5.69 -3.94 30.49
CA LEU A 19 5.82 -3.04 31.63
C LEU A 19 4.50 -2.50 32.15
N ARG A 20 3.46 -2.41 31.31
CA ARG A 20 2.22 -1.70 31.65
C ARG A 20 0.98 -2.58 31.69
N GLN A 21 1.04 -3.81 31.19
CA GLN A 21 -0.10 -4.75 31.14
C GLN A 21 -1.39 -4.07 30.59
N PRO A 22 -1.31 -3.45 29.39
CA PRO A 22 -2.43 -2.72 28.80
C PRO A 22 -3.63 -3.64 28.54
N ALA A 23 -4.84 -3.08 28.63
CA ALA A 23 -6.08 -3.84 28.51
C ALA A 23 -7.03 -3.22 27.47
N ALA A 24 -7.94 -4.06 26.95
CA ALA A 24 -9.01 -3.66 26.04
C ALA A 24 -8.55 -2.78 24.86
N VAL A 25 -8.82 -1.47 24.91
CA VAL A 25 -8.51 -0.54 23.81
C VAL A 25 -7.00 -0.38 23.65
N ASP A 26 -6.25 -0.32 24.75
CA ASP A 26 -4.79 -0.08 24.71
C ASP A 26 -4.05 -1.25 24.08
N ILE A 27 -4.45 -2.50 24.38
CA ILE A 27 -3.82 -3.67 23.75
C ILE A 27 -4.20 -3.78 22.27
N ARG A 28 -5.41 -3.36 21.88
CA ARG A 28 -5.80 -3.31 20.46
C ARG A 28 -5.02 -2.25 19.70
N PHE A 29 -4.80 -1.08 20.30
CA PHE A 29 -3.98 -0.03 19.72
C PHE A 29 -2.55 -0.52 19.48
N ILE A 30 -1.91 -1.13 20.50
CA ILE A 30 -0.55 -1.66 20.36
C ILE A 30 -0.49 -2.78 19.32
N ALA A 31 -1.46 -3.69 19.29
CA ALA A 31 -1.51 -4.76 18.30
C ALA A 31 -1.69 -4.22 16.88
N ALA A 32 -2.57 -3.23 16.67
CA ALA A 32 -2.73 -2.58 15.38
C ALA A 32 -1.45 -1.84 14.97
N ALA A 33 -0.81 -1.12 15.89
CA ALA A 33 0.44 -0.43 15.63
C ALA A 33 1.52 -1.39 15.11
N MET A 34 1.74 -2.53 15.77
CA MET A 34 2.72 -3.54 15.32
C MET A 34 2.42 -4.08 13.91
N LYS A 35 1.15 -4.30 13.57
CA LYS A 35 0.78 -4.83 12.24
C LYS A 35 0.94 -3.78 11.15
N ILE A 36 0.49 -2.56 11.42
CA ILE A 36 0.68 -1.39 10.54
C ILE A 36 2.17 -1.14 10.30
N ASN A 37 3.04 -1.32 11.30
CA ASN A 37 4.49 -1.22 11.16
C ASN A 37 5.03 -2.17 10.08
N THR A 38 4.56 -3.42 10.08
CA THR A 38 4.93 -4.40 9.06
C THR A 38 4.42 -4.01 7.67
N ASP A 39 3.18 -3.54 7.53
CA ASP A 39 2.67 -3.07 6.23
C ASP A 39 3.45 -1.82 5.73
N MET A 40 3.86 -0.92 6.63
CA MET A 40 4.73 0.22 6.30
C MET A 40 6.10 -0.21 5.77
N GLU A 41 6.72 -1.25 6.34
CA GLU A 41 7.94 -1.84 5.80
C GLU A 41 7.71 -2.36 4.38
N ARG A 42 6.62 -3.11 4.15
CA ARG A 42 6.29 -3.68 2.84
C ARG A 42 6.03 -2.62 1.77
N ILE A 43 5.39 -1.50 2.15
CA ILE A 43 5.23 -0.34 1.27
C ILE A 43 6.59 0.25 0.90
N GLY A 44 7.51 0.37 1.88
CA GLY A 44 8.89 0.76 1.65
C GLY A 44 9.61 -0.15 0.65
N ASP A 45 9.44 -1.46 0.77
CA ASP A 45 9.99 -2.44 -0.19
C ASP A 45 9.43 -2.23 -1.60
N GLN A 46 8.11 -1.97 -1.73
CA GLN A 46 7.53 -1.69 -3.05
C GLN A 46 8.12 -0.41 -3.66
N ALA A 47 8.35 0.64 -2.86
CA ALA A 47 8.96 1.89 -3.32
C ALA A 47 10.41 1.69 -3.82
N ILE A 48 11.18 0.82 -3.16
CA ILE A 48 12.52 0.42 -3.61
C ILE A 48 12.42 -0.28 -4.97
N ASN A 49 11.53 -1.26 -5.10
CA ASN A 49 11.35 -1.98 -6.37
C ASN A 49 10.95 -1.05 -7.53
N ILE A 50 10.08 -0.06 -7.28
CA ILE A 50 9.72 0.97 -8.27
C ILE A 50 10.96 1.77 -8.69
N THR A 51 11.80 2.16 -7.73
CA THR A 51 13.02 2.94 -8.01
C THR A 51 13.98 2.17 -8.91
N GLU A 52 14.20 0.89 -8.65
CA GLU A 52 15.05 0.04 -9.50
C GLU A 52 14.52 -0.05 -10.95
N ARG A 53 13.20 -0.17 -11.12
CA ARG A 53 12.59 -0.16 -12.47
C ARG A 53 12.72 1.21 -13.13
N ALA A 54 12.55 2.29 -12.37
CA ALA A 54 12.68 3.65 -12.87
C ALA A 54 14.10 3.93 -13.39
N GLU A 55 15.14 3.46 -12.68
CA GLU A 55 16.53 3.59 -13.13
C GLU A 55 16.78 2.90 -14.48
N SER A 56 16.26 1.67 -14.67
CA SER A 56 16.29 0.94 -15.94
C SER A 56 15.61 1.74 -17.07
N LEU A 57 14.43 2.30 -16.79
CA LEU A 57 13.64 3.06 -17.76
C LEU A 57 14.26 4.41 -18.14
N LEU A 58 14.99 5.05 -17.22
CA LEU A 58 15.68 6.32 -17.47
C LEU A 58 16.90 6.17 -18.39
N ALA A 59 17.48 4.97 -18.47
CA ALA A 59 18.62 4.68 -19.35
C ALA A 59 18.24 4.52 -20.83
N VAL A 60 16.95 4.52 -21.17
CA VAL A 60 16.44 4.29 -22.53
C VAL A 60 15.38 5.33 -22.92
N PRO A 61 15.10 5.54 -24.22
CA PRO A 61 14.04 6.44 -24.65
C PRO A 61 12.68 5.99 -24.12
N THR A 62 11.90 6.97 -23.66
CA THR A 62 10.55 6.77 -23.13
C THR A 62 9.67 6.02 -24.14
N LEU A 63 8.96 5.00 -23.68
CA LEU A 63 8.07 4.20 -24.53
C LEU A 63 6.83 4.99 -24.95
N LYS A 64 6.22 5.70 -24.00
CA LYS A 64 4.97 6.46 -24.17
C LYS A 64 4.86 7.56 -23.10
N PRO A 65 4.03 8.59 -23.31
CA PRO A 65 3.65 9.51 -22.24
C PRO A 65 3.06 8.76 -21.05
N LEU A 66 3.57 9.07 -19.85
CA LEU A 66 3.09 8.47 -18.60
C LEU A 66 1.94 9.31 -18.06
N ILE A 67 0.71 8.77 -18.11
CA ILE A 67 -0.50 9.43 -17.59
C ILE A 67 -1.08 8.58 -16.45
N ASP A 68 -1.34 7.30 -16.72
CA ASP A 68 -1.99 6.42 -15.75
C ASP A 68 -1.07 6.01 -14.59
N ILE A 69 0.23 5.79 -14.84
CA ILE A 69 1.20 5.45 -13.76
C ILE A 69 1.32 6.57 -12.72
N PRO A 70 1.57 7.85 -13.08
CA PRO A 70 1.55 8.94 -12.10
C PRO A 70 0.22 9.03 -11.35
N ARG A 71 -0.90 8.88 -12.05
CA ARG A 71 -2.24 8.90 -11.43
C ARG A 71 -2.41 7.76 -10.40
N MET A 72 -1.93 6.55 -10.70
CA MET A 72 -1.92 5.45 -9.72
C MET A 72 -1.08 5.81 -8.49
N ALA A 73 0.09 6.43 -8.69
CA ALA A 73 0.96 6.84 -7.60
C ALA A 73 0.30 7.90 -6.70
N ASP A 74 -0.36 8.89 -7.29
CA ASP A 74 -1.09 9.91 -6.53
C ASP A 74 -2.21 9.28 -5.68
N ILE A 75 -3.00 8.38 -6.26
CA ILE A 75 -4.08 7.69 -5.54
C ILE A 75 -3.52 6.83 -4.40
N ALA A 76 -2.47 6.03 -4.65
CA ALA A 76 -1.87 5.18 -3.63
C ALA A 76 -1.26 6.00 -2.48
N GLN A 77 -0.64 7.15 -2.77
CA GLN A 77 -0.12 8.07 -1.75
C GLN A 77 -1.24 8.70 -0.92
N GLU A 78 -2.32 9.13 -1.56
CA GLU A 78 -3.49 9.65 -0.85
C GLU A 78 -4.15 8.60 0.02
N MET A 79 -4.30 7.36 -0.47
CA MET A 79 -4.82 6.26 0.33
C MET A 79 -3.95 6.02 1.56
N LEU A 80 -2.62 5.97 1.40
CA LEU A 80 -1.71 5.73 2.52
C LEU A 80 -1.81 6.85 3.56
N LYS A 81 -1.89 8.09 3.10
CA LYS A 81 -2.09 9.24 3.98
C LYS A 81 -3.41 9.11 4.76
N ASP A 82 -4.51 8.84 4.06
CA ASP A 82 -5.83 8.70 4.69
C ASP A 82 -5.85 7.53 5.69
N ALA A 83 -5.15 6.43 5.41
CA ALA A 83 -5.03 5.29 6.31
C ALA A 83 -4.26 5.62 7.60
N LEU A 84 -3.17 6.38 7.49
CA LEU A 84 -2.40 6.85 8.64
C LEU A 84 -3.16 7.91 9.44
N ASP A 85 -3.85 8.84 8.77
CA ASP A 85 -4.72 9.82 9.42
C ASP A 85 -5.87 9.11 10.16
N ALA A 86 -6.45 8.06 9.57
CA ALA A 86 -7.47 7.23 10.21
C ALA A 86 -6.92 6.50 11.45
N PHE A 87 -5.70 5.96 11.38
CA PHE A 87 -5.06 5.31 12.52
C PHE A 87 -4.82 6.27 13.68
N VAL A 88 -4.25 7.45 13.41
CA VAL A 88 -3.94 8.45 14.45
C VAL A 88 -5.20 8.99 15.12
N ASN A 89 -6.27 9.20 14.34
CA ASN A 89 -7.52 9.78 14.86
C ASN A 89 -8.51 8.71 15.36
N GLY A 90 -8.25 7.42 15.13
CA GLY A 90 -9.22 6.35 15.39
C GLY A 90 -10.49 6.49 14.54
N ASP A 91 -10.35 6.92 13.29
CA ASP A 91 -11.46 7.18 12.37
C ASP A 91 -11.72 5.96 11.47
N ASP A 92 -12.65 5.09 11.90
CA ASP A 92 -13.02 3.91 11.14
C ASP A 92 -13.82 4.21 9.87
N GLU A 93 -14.48 5.37 9.78
CA GLU A 93 -15.23 5.77 8.58
C GLU A 93 -14.29 6.24 7.48
N LEU A 94 -13.23 6.97 7.83
CA LEU A 94 -12.14 7.31 6.90
C LEU A 94 -11.46 6.03 6.41
N ALA A 95 -11.08 5.13 7.31
CA ALA A 95 -10.47 3.84 6.95
C ALA A 95 -11.36 3.04 5.97
N TYR A 96 -12.67 2.95 6.24
CA TYR A 96 -13.60 2.25 5.35
C TYR A 96 -13.70 2.92 3.97
N ARG A 97 -13.79 4.25 3.90
CA ARG A 97 -13.82 4.96 2.62
C ARG A 97 -12.53 4.77 1.81
N THR A 98 -11.38 4.72 2.50
CA THR A 98 -10.09 4.48 1.85
C THR A 98 -10.03 3.10 1.21
N ILE A 99 -10.55 2.05 1.88
CA ILE A 99 -10.63 0.69 1.30
C ILE A 99 -11.39 0.71 -0.04
N LEU A 100 -12.49 1.46 -0.14
CA LEU A 100 -13.28 1.53 -1.38
C LEU A 100 -12.54 2.20 -2.56
N ARG A 101 -11.45 2.94 -2.30
CA ARG A 101 -10.66 3.58 -3.35
C ARG A 101 -9.72 2.60 -4.07
N ASP A 102 -9.43 1.47 -3.46
CA ASP A 102 -8.52 0.44 -3.97
C ASP A 102 -8.94 -0.10 -5.35
N ASP A 103 -10.25 -0.31 -5.53
CA ASP A 103 -10.85 -0.69 -6.82
C ASP A 103 -10.43 0.23 -7.98
N THR A 104 -10.16 1.52 -7.70
CA THR A 104 -9.71 2.47 -8.73
C THR A 104 -8.26 2.20 -9.14
N VAL A 105 -7.39 1.86 -8.20
CA VAL A 105 -5.99 1.51 -8.48
C VAL A 105 -5.93 0.21 -9.29
N ASP A 106 -6.76 -0.76 -8.92
CA ASP A 106 -6.88 -2.03 -9.62
C ASP A 106 -7.32 -1.86 -11.09
N GLN A 107 -8.35 -1.06 -11.32
CA GLN A 107 -8.82 -0.76 -12.68
C GLN A 107 -7.76 -0.06 -13.53
N LEU A 108 -6.98 0.85 -12.93
CA LEU A 108 -5.88 1.53 -13.60
C LEU A 108 -4.72 0.58 -13.94
N LYS A 109 -4.35 -0.32 -13.02
CA LYS A 109 -3.35 -1.37 -13.27
C LYS A 109 -3.74 -2.21 -14.49
N ASP A 110 -4.98 -2.65 -14.52
CA ASP A 110 -5.54 -3.44 -15.62
C ASP A 110 -5.55 -2.67 -16.95
N GLN A 111 -5.86 -1.38 -16.92
CA GLN A 111 -5.79 -0.50 -18.08
C GLN A 111 -4.35 -0.37 -18.61
N VAL A 112 -3.40 -0.08 -17.73
CA VAL A 112 -1.97 0.03 -18.06
C VAL A 112 -1.46 -1.26 -18.68
N PHE A 113 -1.82 -2.42 -18.11
CA PHE A 113 -1.43 -3.72 -18.64
C PHE A 113 -1.92 -3.94 -20.06
N ARG A 114 -3.22 -3.69 -20.33
CA ARG A 114 -3.80 -3.81 -21.68
C ARG A 114 -3.15 -2.87 -22.67
N GLU A 115 -2.88 -1.63 -22.28
CA GLU A 115 -2.21 -0.66 -23.12
C GLU A 115 -0.80 -1.13 -23.50
N LEU A 116 0.00 -1.56 -22.52
CA LEU A 116 1.38 -2.01 -22.74
C LEU A 116 1.46 -3.28 -23.58
N LEU A 117 0.46 -4.17 -23.49
CA LEU A 117 0.34 -5.30 -24.41
C LEU A 117 0.24 -4.86 -25.88
N THR A 118 -0.47 -3.77 -26.18
CA THR A 118 -0.59 -3.28 -27.56
C THR A 118 0.76 -2.80 -28.13
N PHE A 119 1.60 -2.16 -27.31
CA PHE A 119 2.96 -1.79 -27.68
C PHE A 119 3.81 -3.03 -27.98
N MET A 120 3.77 -4.03 -27.10
CA MET A 120 4.54 -5.26 -27.25
C MET A 120 4.14 -6.08 -28.49
N MET A 121 2.85 -6.12 -28.83
CA MET A 121 2.35 -6.78 -30.04
C MET A 121 2.74 -6.03 -31.32
N SER A 122 2.84 -4.70 -31.26
CA SER A 122 3.16 -3.86 -32.42
C SER A 122 4.66 -3.86 -32.73
N ASP A 123 5.51 -3.87 -31.70
CA ASP A 123 6.97 -3.86 -31.83
C ASP A 123 7.63 -4.64 -30.68
N PRO A 124 8.24 -5.82 -30.94
CA PRO A 124 8.92 -6.62 -29.93
C PRO A 124 10.08 -5.91 -29.22
N THR A 125 10.68 -4.87 -29.83
CA THR A 125 11.75 -4.10 -29.17
C THR A 125 11.24 -3.27 -27.99
N THR A 126 9.93 -3.11 -27.85
CA THR A 126 9.30 -2.40 -26.73
C THR A 126 9.13 -3.27 -25.48
N ILE A 127 9.24 -4.60 -25.61
CA ILE A 127 8.97 -5.57 -24.53
C ILE A 127 9.70 -5.24 -23.23
N PRO A 128 11.03 -4.97 -23.20
CA PRO A 128 11.72 -4.69 -21.94
C PRO A 128 11.14 -3.48 -21.19
N ARG A 129 10.89 -2.38 -21.91
CA ARG A 129 10.33 -1.14 -21.35
C ARG A 129 8.88 -1.33 -20.88
N ALA A 130 8.09 -2.06 -21.67
CA ALA A 130 6.71 -2.37 -21.31
C ALA A 130 6.64 -3.25 -20.05
N MET A 131 7.53 -4.24 -19.92
CA MET A 131 7.62 -5.09 -18.74
C MET A 131 7.99 -4.30 -17.48
N ASP A 132 8.99 -3.40 -17.56
CA ASP A 132 9.35 -2.55 -16.42
C ASP A 132 8.17 -1.66 -15.98
N LEU A 133 7.42 -1.09 -16.93
CA LEU A 133 6.22 -0.29 -16.62
C LEU A 133 5.08 -1.13 -16.00
N ILE A 134 4.87 -2.36 -16.46
CA ILE A 134 3.90 -3.30 -15.85
C ILE A 134 4.29 -3.62 -14.41
N LEU A 135 5.58 -3.83 -14.15
CA LEU A 135 6.07 -4.06 -12.80
C LEU A 135 5.85 -2.84 -11.92
N VAL A 136 6.11 -1.62 -12.41
CA VAL A 136 5.80 -0.38 -11.68
C VAL A 136 4.31 -0.29 -11.34
N SER A 137 3.39 -0.54 -12.28
CA SER A 137 1.94 -0.51 -11.97
C SER A 137 1.56 -1.54 -10.91
N ARG A 138 2.19 -2.72 -10.94
CA ARG A 138 1.93 -3.78 -9.95
C ARG A 138 2.46 -3.41 -8.57
N HIS A 139 3.62 -2.77 -8.48
CA HIS A 139 4.15 -2.31 -7.20
C HIS A 139 3.28 -1.19 -6.60
N LEU A 140 2.70 -0.32 -7.43
CA LEU A 140 1.74 0.69 -6.98
C LEU A 140 0.43 0.07 -6.46
N GLU A 141 -0.10 -0.95 -7.14
CA GLU A 141 -1.27 -1.69 -6.63
C GLU A 141 -0.96 -2.37 -5.29
N ARG A 142 0.19 -3.02 -5.15
CA ARG A 142 0.59 -3.59 -3.84
C ARG A 142 0.71 -2.57 -2.72
N ILE A 143 1.10 -1.33 -3.02
CA ILE A 143 1.09 -0.25 -2.02
C ILE A 143 -0.35 0.05 -1.59
N ALA A 144 -1.29 0.06 -2.52
CA ALA A 144 -2.71 0.20 -2.23
C ALA A 144 -3.25 -1.00 -1.40
N ASP A 145 -2.88 -2.23 -1.74
CA ASP A 145 -3.21 -3.43 -0.95
C ASP A 145 -2.70 -3.34 0.50
N HIS A 146 -1.43 -2.98 0.69
CA HIS A 146 -0.89 -2.82 2.05
C HIS A 146 -1.58 -1.68 2.80
N THR A 147 -2.05 -0.67 2.08
CA THR A 147 -2.82 0.43 2.65
C THR A 147 -4.21 -0.03 3.09
N THR A 148 -4.87 -0.92 2.33
CA THR A 148 -6.17 -1.48 2.75
C THR A 148 -6.02 -2.34 4.00
N ASN A 149 -4.95 -3.13 4.13
CA ASN A 149 -4.64 -3.86 5.37
C ASN A 149 -4.51 -2.93 6.58
N ILE A 150 -3.83 -1.79 6.42
CA ILE A 150 -3.71 -0.77 7.48
C ILE A 150 -5.11 -0.28 7.88
N CYS A 151 -5.97 0.05 6.91
CA CYS A 151 -7.34 0.49 7.19
C CYS A 151 -8.17 -0.58 7.91
N GLU A 152 -8.03 -1.85 7.55
CA GLU A 152 -8.71 -2.95 8.25
C GLU A 152 -8.26 -3.06 9.71
N ASP A 153 -6.98 -2.86 9.98
CA ASP A 153 -6.42 -2.86 11.33
C ASP A 153 -6.88 -1.64 12.14
N VAL A 154 -7.07 -0.48 11.53
CA VAL A 154 -7.74 0.68 12.15
C VAL A 154 -9.17 0.34 12.53
N ILE A 155 -9.95 -0.25 11.62
CA ILE A 155 -11.34 -0.63 11.91
C ILE A 155 -11.40 -1.64 13.06
N PHE A 156 -10.50 -2.62 13.07
CA PHE A 156 -10.38 -3.58 14.17
C PHE A 156 -10.01 -2.89 15.50
N MET A 157 -9.07 -1.96 15.48
CA MET A 157 -8.64 -1.20 16.66
C MET A 157 -9.83 -0.49 17.32
N VAL A 158 -10.64 0.21 16.52
CA VAL A 158 -11.80 1.00 16.97
C VAL A 158 -12.97 0.09 17.37
N LYS A 159 -13.41 -0.81 16.48
CA LYS A 159 -14.64 -1.59 16.67
C LYS A 159 -14.46 -2.89 17.42
N GLY A 160 -13.22 -3.40 17.54
CA GLY A 160 -12.93 -4.72 18.10
C GLY A 160 -13.50 -5.88 17.29
N LYS A 161 -13.88 -5.64 16.03
CA LYS A 161 -14.43 -6.65 15.11
C LYS A 161 -13.51 -6.76 13.92
N ASP A 162 -13.19 -7.99 13.54
CA ASP A 162 -12.41 -8.25 12.34
C ASP A 162 -13.31 -8.11 11.11
N VAL A 163 -12.99 -7.16 10.24
CA VAL A 163 -13.69 -6.93 8.97
C VAL A 163 -13.15 -7.82 7.83
N ARG A 164 -11.98 -8.44 8.00
CA ARG A 164 -11.31 -9.27 6.98
C ARG A 164 -12.10 -10.51 6.56
N HIS A 165 -13.04 -10.96 7.40
CA HIS A 165 -13.79 -12.22 7.21
C HIS A 165 -15.29 -12.00 7.01
N ARG A 166 -15.73 -10.75 6.83
CA ARG A 166 -17.11 -10.46 6.40
C ARG A 166 -17.04 -9.83 5.01
N GLY A 167 -17.37 -10.62 3.98
CA GLY A 167 -17.89 -10.04 2.74
C GLY A 167 -18.99 -9.01 3.07
N PRO A 168 -19.25 -8.05 2.17
CA PRO A 168 -19.77 -6.72 2.50
C PRO A 168 -20.88 -6.79 3.56
N LEU A 169 -20.49 -6.48 4.79
CA LEU A 169 -21.32 -6.23 5.98
C LEU A 169 -22.32 -7.36 6.34
N ALA A 170 -22.02 -8.07 7.43
CA ALA A 170 -23.03 -8.63 8.33
C ALA A 170 -22.94 -7.92 9.68
#